data_AF-A0A2S7FCS3-F1
#
_entry.id   AF-A0A2S7FCS3-F1
#
_cell.length_a   1.000
_cell.length_b   1.000
_cell.length_c   1.000
_cell.angle_alpha   90.00
_cell.angle_beta   90.00
_cell.angle_gamma   90.00
#
_symmetry.space_group_name_H-M   'P 1'
#
loop_
_entity.id
_entity.type
_entity.pdbx_description
1 polymer ?
#
loop_
_entity_poly.entity_id
_entity_poly.type
_entity_poly.pdbx_seq_one_letter_code
_entity_poly.pdbx_strand_id
1 'polypeptide(L)'
;MNIKKIKEQLQQGTFYYYKSNLFIKSEVTRVVEMEDIFLEISFECGNVDVFIDKIKPVRRPDNIIAKFKWCYKLKNEYDDVIGYIGLKEEI
;
A
#
# COMPACT_ATOMS: atom_id res chain seq x y z
N MET A 1 -2.54 -12.99 -9.32
CA MET A 1 -2.07 -12.63 -7.96
C MET A 1 -3.10 -13.15 -6.98
N ASN A 2 -2.72 -13.75 -5.85
CA ASN A 2 -3.71 -14.27 -4.89
C ASN A 2 -4.24 -13.11 -4.02
N ILE A 3 -5.49 -12.69 -4.26
CA ILE A 3 -6.10 -11.53 -3.59
C ILE A 3 -6.18 -11.70 -2.07
N LYS A 4 -6.49 -12.91 -1.60
CA LYS A 4 -6.54 -13.22 -0.17
C LYS A 4 -5.18 -12.95 0.50
N LYS A 5 -4.10 -13.44 -0.11
CA LYS A 5 -2.74 -13.19 0.39
C LYS A 5 -2.37 -11.71 0.38
N ILE A 6 -2.77 -10.97 -0.65
CA ILE A 6 -2.52 -9.53 -0.72
C ILE A 6 -3.23 -8.82 0.43
N LYS A 7 -4.52 -9.09 0.64
CA LYS A 7 -5.31 -8.49 1.73
C LYS A 7 -4.68 -8.76 3.10
N GLU A 8 -4.30 -10.01 3.36
CA GLU A 8 -3.61 -10.40 4.60
C GLU A 8 -2.30 -9.64 4.80
N GLN A 9 -1.50 -9.48 3.74
CA GLN A 9 -0.26 -8.69 3.81
C GLN A 9 -0.57 -7.21 4.04
N LEU A 10 -1.45 -6.60 3.25
CA LEU A 10 -1.82 -5.19 3.38
C LEU A 10 -2.31 -4.88 4.79
N GLN A 11 -3.13 -5.74 5.39
CA GLN A 11 -3.66 -5.59 6.75
C GLN A 11 -2.56 -5.55 7.84
N GLN A 12 -1.39 -6.13 7.56
CA GLN A 12 -0.21 -6.12 8.46
C GLN A 12 0.82 -5.05 8.05
N GLY A 13 0.52 -4.26 7.01
CA GLY A 13 1.43 -3.34 6.40
C GLY A 13 1.41 -1.95 7.03
N THR A 14 2.44 -1.19 6.70
CA THR A 14 2.45 0.26 6.91
C THR A 14 2.33 0.95 5.56
N PHE A 15 1.45 1.94 5.48
CA PHE A 15 1.37 2.85 4.35
C PHE A 15 2.44 3.93 4.42
N TYR A 16 2.96 4.27 3.26
CA TYR A 16 3.96 5.30 3.05
C TYR A 16 3.57 6.14 1.84
N TYR A 17 3.55 7.45 2.03
CA TYR A 17 3.43 8.41 0.94
C TYR A 17 4.50 9.47 1.08
N TYR A 18 5.19 9.73 -0.03
CA TYR A 18 6.27 10.69 -0.08
C TYR A 18 6.13 11.59 -1.30
N LYS A 19 6.05 12.90 -1.07
CA LYS A 19 6.23 13.98 -2.05
C LYS A 19 7.09 15.07 -1.42
N SER A 20 7.58 16.02 -2.21
CA SER A 20 8.46 17.12 -1.77
C SER A 20 8.07 17.70 -0.40
N ASN A 21 8.91 17.48 0.62
CA ASN A 21 8.70 17.90 2.02
C ASN A 21 7.47 17.32 2.74
N LEU A 22 6.79 16.33 2.16
CA LEU A 22 5.64 15.63 2.72
C LEU A 22 5.95 14.15 2.86
N PHE A 23 5.97 13.67 4.10
CA PHE A 23 6.09 12.25 4.40
C PHE A 23 4.96 11.82 5.32
N ILE A 24 4.11 10.93 4.83
CA ILE A 24 3.03 10.30 5.59
C ILE A 24 3.41 8.84 5.80
N LYS A 25 3.29 8.40 7.06
CA LYS A 25 3.45 7.01 7.47
C LYS A 25 2.30 6.66 8.41
N SER A 26 1.57 5.59 8.13
CA SER A 26 0.49 5.13 8.99
C SER A 26 0.31 3.61 8.89
N GLU A 27 -0.07 2.97 9.98
CA GLU A 27 -0.37 1.54 9.99
C GLU A 27 -1.74 1.29 9.35
N VAL A 28 -1.84 0.20 8.58
CA VAL A 28 -3.12 -0.22 8.01
C VAL A 28 -4.00 -0.76 9.13
N THR A 29 -5.16 -0.15 9.34
CA THR A 29 -6.10 -0.58 10.37
C THR A 29 -7.14 -1.54 9.82
N ARG A 30 -7.51 -1.41 8.53
CA ARG A 30 -8.53 -2.25 7.90
C ARG A 30 -8.33 -2.36 6.39
N VAL A 31 -8.63 -3.53 5.83
CA VAL A 31 -8.70 -3.77 4.38
C VAL A 31 -10.04 -4.41 4.04
N VAL A 32 -10.87 -3.70 3.26
CA VAL A 32 -12.17 -4.18 2.78
C VAL A 32 -12.12 -4.34 1.27
N GLU A 33 -12.63 -5.47 0.78
CA GLU A 33 -12.83 -5.69 -0.65
C GLU A 33 -14.25 -5.30 -1.01
N MET A 34 -14.37 -4.49 -2.06
CA MET A 34 -15.65 -4.02 -2.57
C MET A 34 -15.82 -4.48 -4.01
N GLU A 35 -16.96 -5.13 -4.25
CA GLU A 35 -17.40 -5.58 -5.58
C GLU A 35 -16.36 -6.41 -6.36
N ASP A 36 -15.42 -7.07 -5.66
CA ASP A 36 -14.29 -7.82 -6.22
C ASP A 36 -13.38 -7.02 -7.18
N ILE A 37 -13.47 -5.67 -7.15
CA ILE A 37 -12.80 -4.78 -8.11
C ILE A 37 -11.79 -3.86 -7.40
N PHE A 38 -12.15 -3.33 -6.22
CA PHE A 38 -11.31 -2.41 -5.47
C PHE A 38 -11.16 -2.81 -4.01
N LEU A 39 -10.05 -2.36 -3.41
CA LEU A 39 -9.80 -2.46 -1.98
C LEU A 39 -9.88 -1.06 -1.37
N GLU A 40 -10.70 -0.90 -0.34
CA GLU A 40 -10.62 0.20 0.60
C GLU A 40 -9.60 -0.17 1.68
N ILE A 41 -8.56 0.65 1.82
CA ILE A 41 -7.49 0.44 2.78
C ILE A 41 -7.50 1.62 3.75
N SER A 42 -7.92 1.36 4.98
CA SER A 42 -8.09 2.38 6.02
C SER A 42 -6.87 2.46 6.93
N PHE A 43 -6.68 3.65 7.49
CA PHE A 43 -5.71 3.99 8.51
C PHE A 43 -6.44 4.64 9.69
N GLU A 44 -5.70 5.13 10.70
CA GLU A 44 -6.32 5.86 11.82
C GLU A 44 -7.04 7.13 11.35
N CYS A 45 -6.46 7.85 10.38
CA CYS A 45 -7.00 9.12 9.86
C CYS A 45 -7.13 9.09 8.33
N GLY A 46 -8.07 8.31 7.80
CA GLY A 46 -8.46 8.29 6.39
C GLY A 46 -8.30 6.92 5.71
N ASN A 47 -8.58 6.87 4.41
CA ASN A 47 -8.49 5.67 3.59
C ASN A 47 -7.92 5.98 2.19
N VAL A 48 -7.47 4.93 1.51
CA VAL A 48 -7.23 4.94 0.07
C VAL A 48 -8.04 3.83 -0.58
N ASP A 49 -8.68 4.15 -1.70
CA ASP A 49 -9.38 3.19 -2.53
C ASP A 49 -8.52 2.89 -3.75
N VAL A 50 -8.24 1.61 -3.97
CA VAL A 50 -7.33 1.17 -5.03
C VAL A 50 -7.92 -0.01 -5.80
N PHE A 51 -7.91 0.08 -7.12
CA PHE A 51 -8.25 -1.06 -7.96
C PHE A 51 -7.23 -2.19 -7.75
N ILE A 52 -7.71 -3.43 -7.64
CA ILE A 52 -6.87 -4.59 -7.34
C ILE A 52 -5.76 -4.76 -8.39
N ASP A 53 -6.05 -4.49 -9.66
CA ASP A 53 -5.10 -4.58 -10.77
C ASP A 53 -4.04 -3.46 -10.75
N LYS A 54 -4.28 -2.35 -10.04
CA LYS A 54 -3.35 -1.24 -9.82
C LYS A 54 -2.40 -1.44 -8.64
N ILE A 55 -2.58 -2.51 -7.87
CA ILE A 55 -1.62 -2.92 -6.83
C ILE A 55 -0.51 -3.74 -7.50
N LYS A 56 0.75 -3.29 -7.38
CA LYS A 56 1.90 -4.00 -7.97
C LYS A 56 2.97 -4.30 -6.92
N PRO A 57 3.47 -5.54 -6.83
CA PRO A 57 4.60 -5.84 -5.96
C PRO A 57 5.84 -5.08 -6.44
N VAL A 58 6.60 -4.52 -5.52
CA VAL A 58 7.85 -3.82 -5.81
C VAL A 58 8.93 -4.24 -4.83
N ARG A 59 10.15 -4.42 -5.35
CA ARG A 59 11.30 -4.79 -4.52
C ARG A 59 11.87 -3.59 -3.75
N ARG A 60 11.79 -2.39 -4.34
CA ARG A 60 12.29 -1.15 -3.76
C ARG A 60 11.36 0.00 -4.14
N PRO A 61 10.73 0.70 -3.19
CA PRO A 61 10.02 1.94 -3.47
C PRO A 61 11.01 3.00 -3.96
N ASP A 62 10.62 3.77 -4.96
CA ASP A 62 11.53 4.71 -5.64
C ASP A 62 12.05 5.81 -4.69
N ASN A 63 11.21 6.23 -3.72
CA ASN A 63 11.47 7.38 -2.86
C ASN A 63 11.53 7.04 -1.36
N ILE A 64 11.66 5.76 -0.99
CA ILE A 64 11.76 5.33 0.42
C ILE A 64 13.01 4.49 0.61
N ILE A 65 13.98 5.01 1.37
CA ILE A 65 15.22 4.31 1.71
C ILE A 65 14.93 3.39 2.91
N ALA A 66 14.36 2.21 2.63
CA ALA A 66 14.18 1.15 3.62
C ALA A 66 14.21 -0.24 2.94
N LYS A 67 14.58 -1.26 3.71
CA LYS A 67 14.43 -2.66 3.29
C LYS A 67 13.05 -3.18 3.68
N PHE A 68 12.42 -3.92 2.79
CA PHE A 68 11.08 -4.45 2.97
C PHE A 68 11.09 -5.96 2.74
N LYS A 69 10.47 -6.70 3.67
CA LYS A 69 10.19 -8.14 3.50
C LYS A 69 9.28 -8.33 2.29
N TRP A 70 8.32 -7.42 2.13
CA TRP A 70 7.46 -7.29 0.96
C TRP A 70 6.96 -5.84 0.88
N CYS A 71 6.67 -5.38 -0.35
CA CYS A 71 6.11 -4.05 -0.58
C CYS A 71 5.24 -4.04 -1.84
N TYR A 72 4.17 -3.25 -1.79
CA TYR A 72 3.25 -2.98 -2.88
C TYR A 72 3.26 -1.49 -3.21
N LYS A 73 3.35 -1.18 -4.50
CA LYS A 73 3.09 0.14 -5.07
C LYS A 73 1.60 0.23 -5.37
N LEU A 74 0.97 1.30 -4.89
CA LEU A 74 -0.43 1.60 -5.16
C LEU A 74 -0.53 2.70 -6.23
N LYS A 75 -1.44 2.53 -7.18
CA LYS A 75 -1.68 3.51 -8.23
C LYS A 75 -3.16 3.88 -8.32
N ASN A 76 -3.45 5.12 -8.72
CA ASN A 76 -4.81 5.51 -9.12
C ASN A 76 -5.15 4.97 -10.53
N GLU A 77 -6.35 5.30 -11.01
CA GLU A 77 -6.82 4.93 -12.35
C GLU A 77 -5.92 5.48 -13.48
N TYR A 78 -5.31 6.65 -13.27
CA TYR A 78 -4.39 7.34 -14.20
C TYR A 78 -2.92 6.84 -14.11
N ASP A 79 -2.67 5.75 -13.37
CA ASP A 79 -1.34 5.17 -13.15
C ASP A 79 -0.34 6.01 -12.33
N ASP A 80 -0.80 7.08 -11.69
CA ASP A 80 -0.01 7.86 -10.72
C ASP A 80 0.17 7.06 -9.43
N VAL A 81 1.36 7.15 -8.86
CA VAL A 81 1.66 6.52 -7.57
C VAL A 81 1.01 7.32 -6.44
N ILE A 82 0.06 6.70 -5.75
CA ILE A 82 -0.64 7.29 -4.59
C ILE A 82 -0.06 6.82 -3.25
N GLY A 83 0.89 5.89 -3.28
CA GLY A 83 1.64 5.47 -2.10
C GLY A 83 2.18 4.06 -2.23
N TYR A 84 2.69 3.58 -1.11
CA TYR A 84 3.24 2.25 -0.95
C TYR A 84 2.72 1.62 0.33
N ILE A 85 2.48 0.32 0.33
CA ILE A 85 2.22 -0.43 1.56
C ILE A 85 3.25 -1.55 1.66
N GLY A 86 3.93 -1.64 2.79
CA GLY A 86 4.97 -2.64 2.96
C GLY A 86 5.27 -2.94 4.42
N LEU A 87 5.84 -4.12 4.64
CA LEU A 87 6.40 -4.52 5.93
C LEU A 87 7.92 -4.41 5.86
N LYS A 88 8.51 -3.58 6.73
CA LYS A 88 9.96 -3.40 6.79
C LYS A 88 10.66 -4.66 7.29
N GLU A 89 11.90 -4.87 6.83
CA GLU A 89 12.83 -5.75 7.55
C GLU A 89 13.30 -5.01 8.80
N GLU A 90 13.08 -5.60 9.97
CA GLU A 90 13.79 -5.17 11.18
C GLU A 90 15.28 -5.49 11.00
N ILE A 91 16.13 -4.53 11.36
CA ILE A 91 17.59 -4.64 11.28
C ILE A 91 18.08 -5.40 12.51
#